data_AF-A0A7Y3FJU4-F1
#
_entry.id   AF-A0A7Y3FJU4-F1
#
_cell.length_a   1.000
_cell.length_b   1.000
_cell.length_c   1.000
_cell.angle_alpha   90.00
_cell.angle_beta   90.00
_cell.angle_gamma   90.00
#
_symmetry.space_group_name_H-M   'P 1'
#
loop_
_entity.id
_entity.type
_entity.pdbx_description
1 polymer ?
#
loop_
_entity_poly.entity_id
_entity_poly.type
_entity_poly.pdbx_seq_one_letter_code
_entity_poly.pdbx_strand_id
1 'polypeptide(L)'
;MVGRVPPRTSRGFTLIEVIVVIAIIAVVVTGATFGLGAITRTRLRSSAFKVMSAARFAYNRSLTQGTTTRLRFDFDKDTMAIEETLTPVTLATTEQLEDEDGQAVDPWDLARARLEQPLTPIKPTSPFQPIANKNGKVIERYTAKPVGEAVSVHALITPHETETRTDGEGSVYFFPGGLTEHAVIQLSDASDTVYSIEIHPLTGNARIHNFAYEPLDELDDEGEVEDSL
;
A
#
# COMPACT_ATOMS: atom_id res chain seq x y z
N MET A 1 -45.02 49.13 48.69
CA MET A 1 -43.67 48.82 49.21
C MET A 1 -42.89 48.15 48.10
N VAL A 2 -41.83 48.78 47.58
CA VAL A 2 -40.99 48.22 46.50
C VAL A 2 -39.70 47.70 47.13
N GLY A 3 -39.47 46.38 47.03
CA GLY A 3 -38.27 45.72 47.53
C GLY A 3 -37.07 45.99 46.63
N ARG A 4 -35.98 46.49 47.21
CA ARG A 4 -34.73 46.80 46.50
C ARG A 4 -33.93 45.51 46.28
N VAL A 5 -33.70 45.13 45.03
CA VAL A 5 -32.87 43.98 44.66
C VAL A 5 -31.40 44.28 45.01
N PRO A 6 -30.67 43.39 45.71
CA PRO A 6 -29.27 43.61 46.04
C PRO A 6 -28.41 43.62 44.76
N PRO A 7 -27.41 44.51 44.66
CA PRO A 7 -26.52 44.54 43.50
C PRO A 7 -25.69 43.26 43.44
N ARG A 8 -25.68 42.63 42.26
CA ARG A 8 -24.81 41.48 41.98
C ARG A 8 -23.38 41.99 41.91
N THR A 9 -22.50 41.51 42.79
CA THR A 9 -21.07 41.79 42.71
C THR A 9 -20.49 40.97 41.55
N SER A 10 -20.20 41.64 40.44
CA SER A 10 -19.37 41.09 39.36
C SER A 10 -17.93 41.03 39.87
N ARG A 11 -17.49 39.84 40.30
CA ARG A 11 -16.08 39.57 40.60
C ARG A 11 -15.30 39.63 39.27
N GLY A 12 -14.40 40.59 39.16
CA GLY A 12 -13.45 40.66 38.05
C GLY A 12 -12.37 39.59 38.17
N PHE A 13 -11.88 39.11 37.04
CA PHE A 13 -10.75 38.18 36.98
C PHE A 13 -9.46 38.89 37.38
N THR A 14 -8.60 38.20 38.12
CA THR A 14 -7.28 38.74 38.48
C THR A 14 -6.30 38.57 37.31
N LEU A 15 -5.36 39.51 37.15
CA LEU A 15 -4.32 39.40 36.12
C LEU A 15 -3.53 38.09 36.25
N ILE A 16 -3.27 37.66 37.49
CA ILE A 16 -2.53 36.42 37.76
C ILE A 16 -3.29 35.17 37.32
N GLU A 17 -4.61 35.14 37.50
CA GLU A 17 -5.46 34.03 37.06
C GLU A 17 -5.44 33.87 35.54
N VAL A 18 -5.52 34.99 34.81
CA VAL A 18 -5.43 34.97 33.34
C VAL A 18 -4.06 34.46 32.89
N ILE A 19 -2.96 34.89 33.53
CA ILE A 19 -1.60 34.42 33.20
C ILE A 19 -1.46 32.92 33.47
N VAL A 20 -1.97 32.42 34.60
CA VAL A 20 -1.90 30.99 34.94
C VAL A 20 -2.73 30.15 33.96
N VAL A 21 -3.92 30.61 33.58
CA VAL A 21 -4.77 29.91 32.59
C VAL A 21 -4.06 29.82 31.24
N ILE A 22 -3.48 30.93 30.76
CA ILE A 22 -2.74 30.94 29.49
C ILE A 22 -1.51 30.01 29.57
N ALA A 23 -0.78 30.01 30.69
CA ALA A 23 0.36 29.11 30.90
C ALA A 23 -0.06 27.63 30.86
N ILE A 24 -1.17 27.27 31.50
CA ILE A 24 -1.70 25.90 31.48
C ILE A 24 -2.15 25.53 30.06
N ILE A 25 -2.87 26.41 29.35
CA ILE A 25 -3.28 26.15 27.97
C ILE A 25 -2.05 25.95 27.08
N ALA A 26 -1.00 26.76 27.22
CA ALA A 26 0.23 26.61 26.46
C ALA A 26 0.91 25.24 26.69
N VAL A 27 0.98 24.78 27.95
CA VAL A 27 1.53 23.47 28.29
C VAL A 27 0.67 22.33 27.74
N VAL A 28 -0.66 22.43 27.87
CA VAL A 28 -1.59 21.40 27.36
C VAL A 28 -1.54 21.31 25.84
N VAL A 29 -1.56 22.43 25.14
CA VAL A 29 -1.48 22.48 23.66
C VAL A 29 -0.15 21.90 23.19
N THR A 30 0.96 22.28 23.84
CA THR A 30 2.28 21.74 23.50
C THR A 30 2.32 20.22 23.71
N GLY A 31 1.86 19.73 24.87
CA GLY A 31 1.81 18.30 25.18
C GLY A 31 0.91 17.51 24.21
N ALA A 32 -0.23 18.07 23.81
CA ALA A 32 -1.15 17.44 22.87
C ALA A 32 -0.51 17.23 21.48
N THR A 33 0.23 18.21 20.96
CA THR A 33 0.90 18.11 19.66
C THR A 33 1.97 17.01 19.65
N PHE A 34 2.82 16.94 20.69
CA PHE A 34 3.84 15.88 20.79
C PHE A 34 3.23 14.49 21.06
N GLY A 35 2.12 14.41 21.79
CA GLY A 35 1.43 13.16 22.09
C GLY A 35 0.79 12.51 20.87
N LEU A 36 0.20 13.30 19.97
CA LEU A 36 -0.43 12.80 18.75
C LEU A 36 0.60 12.19 17.78
N GLY A 37 1.74 12.85 17.54
CA GLY A 37 2.77 12.33 16.63
C GLY A 37 3.43 11.02 17.09
N ALA A 38 3.50 10.77 18.40
CA ALA A 38 4.01 9.50 18.93
C ALA A 38 3.05 8.33 18.67
N ILE A 39 1.74 8.59 18.73
CA ILE A 39 0.69 7.59 18.48
C ILE A 39 0.67 7.21 17.00
N THR A 40 0.76 8.18 16.08
CA THR A 40 0.71 7.91 14.63
C THR A 40 1.91 7.08 14.16
N ARG A 41 3.13 7.39 14.63
CA ARG A 41 4.33 6.59 14.33
C ARG A 41 4.20 5.13 14.80
N THR A 42 3.53 4.91 15.92
CA THR A 42 3.29 3.54 16.44
C THR A 42 2.30 2.79 15.55
N ARG A 43 1.25 3.47 15.07
CA ARG A 43 0.26 2.92 14.14
C ARG A 43 0.88 2.57 12.79
N LEU A 44 1.73 3.44 12.23
CA LEU A 44 2.49 3.17 11.01
C LEU A 44 3.37 1.95 11.15
N ARG A 45 4.18 1.89 12.21
CA ARG A 45 5.03 0.73 12.49
C ARG A 45 4.21 -0.55 12.60
N SER A 46 3.11 -0.53 13.35
CA SER A 46 2.25 -1.70 13.49
C SER A 46 1.62 -2.14 12.16
N SER A 47 1.23 -1.19 11.31
CA SER A 47 0.67 -1.46 9.98
C SER A 47 1.73 -2.03 9.03
N ALA A 48 2.96 -1.51 9.08
CA ALA A 48 4.09 -2.07 8.34
C ALA A 48 4.41 -3.52 8.76
N PHE A 49 4.37 -3.83 10.06
CA PHE A 49 4.50 -5.22 10.54
C PHE A 49 3.35 -6.12 10.04
N LYS A 50 2.14 -5.58 9.91
CA LYS A 50 0.97 -6.30 9.38
C LYS A 50 1.16 -6.63 7.91
N VAL A 51 1.61 -5.66 7.10
CA VAL A 51 1.95 -5.85 5.68
C VAL A 51 3.08 -6.88 5.52
N MET A 52 4.18 -6.74 6.27
CA MET A 52 5.26 -7.72 6.28
C MET A 52 4.77 -9.13 6.63
N SER A 53 3.91 -9.25 7.64
CA SER A 53 3.34 -10.56 8.04
C SER A 53 2.44 -11.14 6.95
N ALA A 54 1.68 -10.29 6.25
CA ALA A 54 0.85 -10.68 5.12
C ALA A 54 1.70 -11.15 3.93
N ALA A 55 2.74 -10.41 3.56
CA ALA A 55 3.69 -10.80 2.52
C ALA A 55 4.37 -12.14 2.85
N ARG A 56 4.87 -12.31 4.07
CA ARG A 56 5.47 -13.57 4.52
C ARG A 56 4.46 -14.73 4.49
N PHE A 57 3.21 -14.47 4.86
CA PHE A 57 2.16 -15.49 4.73
C PHE A 57 1.92 -15.84 3.26
N ALA A 58 1.79 -14.86 2.38
CA ALA A 58 1.56 -15.06 0.95
C ALA A 58 2.70 -15.87 0.30
N TYR A 59 3.95 -15.55 0.63
CA TYR A 59 5.12 -16.30 0.20
C TYR A 59 5.12 -17.76 0.69
N ASN A 60 4.85 -18.01 1.97
CA ASN A 60 4.77 -19.39 2.47
C ASN A 60 3.56 -20.14 1.90
N ARG A 61 2.46 -19.42 1.62
CA ARG A 61 1.25 -19.98 1.00
C ARG A 61 1.55 -20.43 -0.43
N SER A 62 2.26 -19.64 -1.23
CA SER A 62 2.61 -20.00 -2.61
C SER A 62 3.50 -21.24 -2.65
N LEU A 63 4.48 -21.33 -1.74
CA LEU A 63 5.36 -22.50 -1.61
C LEU A 63 4.63 -23.77 -1.17
N THR A 64 3.70 -23.67 -0.23
CA THR A 64 3.03 -24.85 0.36
C THR A 64 1.88 -25.38 -0.47
N GLN A 65 1.16 -24.52 -1.19
CA GLN A 65 0.04 -24.93 -2.04
C GLN A 65 0.43 -25.13 -3.51
N GLY A 66 1.61 -24.66 -3.92
CA GLY A 66 2.00 -24.70 -5.34
C GLY A 66 1.19 -23.74 -6.21
N THR A 67 0.57 -22.71 -5.61
CA THR A 67 -0.29 -21.73 -6.28
C THR A 67 0.36 -20.36 -6.32
N THR A 68 0.10 -19.57 -7.36
CA THR A 68 0.48 -18.15 -7.34
C THR A 68 -0.41 -17.43 -6.33
N THR A 69 0.22 -16.76 -5.37
CA THR A 69 -0.47 -15.95 -4.35
C THR A 69 -0.14 -14.48 -4.60
N ARG A 70 -1.08 -13.58 -4.38
CA ARG A 70 -0.83 -12.14 -4.44
C ARG A 70 -1.27 -11.43 -3.17
N LEU A 71 -0.53 -10.40 -2.80
CA LEU A 71 -0.94 -9.40 -1.81
C LEU A 71 -1.48 -8.19 -2.58
N ARG A 72 -2.80 -8.02 -2.55
CA ARG A 72 -3.51 -6.93 -3.25
C ARG A 72 -3.73 -5.76 -2.33
N PHE A 73 -3.54 -4.55 -2.84
CA PHE A 73 -3.83 -3.28 -2.18
C PHE A 73 -4.90 -2.53 -2.96
N ASP A 74 -5.79 -1.86 -2.24
CA ASP A 74 -6.79 -0.95 -2.79
C ASP A 74 -6.53 0.41 -2.13
N PHE A 75 -6.03 1.35 -2.93
CA PHE A 75 -5.57 2.66 -2.48
C PHE A 75 -6.74 3.56 -2.11
N ASP A 76 -7.88 3.41 -2.80
CA ASP A 76 -9.08 4.19 -2.52
C ASP A 76 -9.73 3.80 -1.19
N LYS A 77 -9.65 2.51 -0.84
CA LYS A 77 -10.25 1.96 0.38
C LYS A 77 -9.25 1.77 1.53
N ASP A 78 -7.97 2.02 1.30
CA ASP A 78 -6.87 1.73 2.23
C ASP A 78 -6.91 0.29 2.77
N THR A 79 -7.19 -0.67 1.88
CA THR A 79 -7.28 -2.09 2.26
C THR A 79 -6.21 -2.94 1.62
N MET A 80 -5.89 -4.05 2.28
CA MET A 80 -5.13 -5.14 1.70
C MET A 80 -5.87 -6.47 1.81
N ALA A 81 -5.64 -7.35 0.86
CA ALA A 81 -6.17 -8.71 0.81
C ALA A 81 -5.10 -9.68 0.30
N ILE A 82 -5.25 -10.97 0.64
CA ILE A 82 -4.42 -12.04 0.09
C ILE A 82 -5.31 -12.94 -0.73
N GLU A 83 -4.89 -13.21 -1.95
CA GLU A 83 -5.65 -13.99 -2.93
C GLU A 83 -4.74 -15.02 -3.58
N GLU A 84 -5.28 -16.15 -4.00
CA GLU A 84 -4.53 -17.23 -4.65
C GLU A 84 -5.19 -17.66 -5.95
N THR A 85 -4.39 -18.19 -6.87
CA THR A 85 -4.86 -18.79 -8.11
C THR A 85 -4.12 -20.07 -8.44
N LEU A 86 -4.84 -21.03 -8.99
CA LEU A 86 -4.30 -22.27 -9.54
C LEU A 86 -3.83 -22.09 -10.99
N THR A 87 -4.25 -21.02 -11.66
CA THR A 87 -3.86 -20.73 -13.03
C THR A 87 -2.44 -20.17 -13.04
N PRO A 88 -1.54 -20.68 -13.89
CA PRO A 88 -0.23 -20.05 -14.09
C PRO A 88 -0.42 -18.59 -14.47
N VAL A 89 0.29 -17.70 -13.77
CA VAL A 89 0.32 -16.27 -14.06
C VAL A 89 1.72 -15.92 -14.49
N THR A 90 1.85 -15.34 -15.67
CA THR A 90 3.08 -14.70 -16.14
C THR A 90 2.90 -13.21 -15.95
N LEU A 91 3.86 -12.54 -15.33
CA LEU A 91 3.91 -11.08 -15.32
C LEU A 91 4.62 -10.66 -16.59
N ALA A 92 3.95 -9.88 -17.41
CA ALA A 92 4.61 -9.22 -18.53
C ALA A 92 5.46 -8.09 -17.95
N THR A 93 6.75 -8.05 -18.27
CA THR A 93 7.54 -6.83 -18.12
C THR A 93 7.18 -5.86 -19.23
N THR A 94 7.36 -4.55 -19.00
CA THR A 94 7.09 -3.52 -20.00
C THR A 94 7.85 -3.78 -21.30
N GLU A 95 9.08 -4.28 -21.23
CA GLU A 95 9.88 -4.72 -22.38
C GLU A 95 9.18 -5.82 -23.21
N GLN A 96 8.53 -6.80 -22.57
CA GLN A 96 7.75 -7.83 -23.26
C GLN A 96 6.43 -7.30 -23.87
N LEU A 97 5.92 -6.17 -23.39
CA LEU A 97 4.78 -5.46 -23.99
C LEU A 97 5.21 -4.58 -25.17
N GLU A 98 6.48 -4.19 -25.21
CA GLU A 98 7.09 -3.37 -26.27
C GLU A 98 7.71 -4.22 -27.40
N ASP A 99 8.12 -5.46 -27.12
CA ASP A 99 8.76 -6.39 -28.08
C ASP A 99 7.80 -7.21 -28.98
N GLU A 100 6.50 -6.89 -29.04
CA GLU A 100 5.60 -7.47 -30.05
C GLU A 100 5.82 -6.84 -31.46
N ASP A 101 7.07 -6.79 -31.94
CA ASP A 101 7.44 -6.59 -33.35
C ASP A 101 7.26 -7.89 -34.17
N GLY A 102 6.14 -8.58 -33.92
CA GLY A 102 5.74 -9.82 -34.60
C GLY A 102 4.85 -9.55 -35.81
N GLN A 103 5.47 -9.33 -36.98
CA GLN A 103 4.85 -9.23 -38.32
C GLN A 103 3.68 -8.23 -38.46
N ALA A 104 3.90 -7.19 -39.27
CA ALA A 104 2.87 -6.24 -39.67
C ALA A 104 1.63 -6.96 -40.26
N VAL A 105 0.61 -7.14 -39.41
CA VAL A 105 -0.76 -7.43 -39.84
C VAL A 105 -1.38 -6.10 -40.28
N ASP A 106 -1.94 -6.06 -41.48
CA ASP A 106 -2.59 -4.85 -42.01
C ASP A 106 -3.64 -4.33 -41.00
N PRO A 107 -3.48 -3.09 -40.47
CA PRO A 107 -4.39 -2.51 -39.50
C PRO A 107 -5.87 -2.53 -39.96
N TRP A 108 -6.11 -2.51 -41.27
CA TRP A 108 -7.45 -2.50 -41.84
C TRP A 108 -8.12 -3.88 -41.87
N ASP A 109 -7.34 -4.97 -41.93
CA ASP A 109 -7.87 -6.34 -41.88
C ASP A 109 -8.29 -6.72 -40.45
N LEU A 110 -7.52 -6.31 -39.44
CA LEU A 110 -7.89 -6.45 -38.02
C LEU A 110 -9.09 -5.58 -37.65
N ALA A 111 -9.16 -4.34 -38.14
CA ALA A 111 -10.29 -3.46 -37.90
C ALA A 111 -11.60 -4.01 -38.50
N ARG A 112 -11.55 -4.60 -39.70
CA ARG A 112 -12.70 -5.20 -40.36
C ARG A 112 -13.21 -6.45 -39.63
N ALA A 113 -12.30 -7.31 -39.16
CA ALA A 113 -12.67 -8.48 -38.34
C ALA A 113 -13.24 -8.10 -36.95
N ARG A 114 -12.79 -6.97 -36.38
CA ARG A 114 -13.21 -6.48 -35.06
C ARG A 114 -14.54 -5.73 -35.07
N LEU A 115 -14.92 -5.15 -36.21
CA LEU A 115 -16.23 -4.52 -36.42
C LEU A 115 -17.37 -5.54 -36.57
N GLU A 116 -17.07 -6.76 -37.03
CA GLU A 116 -18.06 -7.82 -37.25
C GLU A 116 -18.39 -8.64 -36.01
N GLN A 117 -17.56 -8.57 -34.96
CA GLN A 117 -17.86 -9.17 -33.67
C GLN A 117 -18.33 -8.08 -32.70
N PRO A 118 -19.59 -8.11 -32.22
CA PRO A 118 -19.94 -7.33 -31.05
C PRO A 118 -19.15 -7.90 -29.87
N LEU A 119 -17.99 -7.31 -29.58
CA LEU A 119 -17.22 -7.59 -28.39
C LEU A 119 -18.07 -7.14 -27.21
N THR A 120 -18.89 -8.04 -26.67
CA THR A 120 -19.24 -7.94 -25.26
C THR A 120 -17.92 -7.84 -24.52
N PRO A 121 -17.62 -6.74 -23.81
CA PRO A 121 -16.43 -6.68 -22.99
C PRO A 121 -16.58 -7.80 -21.97
N ILE A 122 -15.91 -8.93 -22.21
CA ILE A 122 -15.68 -9.93 -21.18
C ILE A 122 -14.81 -9.16 -20.20
N LYS A 123 -15.43 -8.59 -19.15
CA LYS A 123 -14.67 -8.05 -18.02
C LYS A 123 -13.87 -9.25 -17.52
N PRO A 124 -12.54 -9.31 -17.71
CA PRO A 124 -11.79 -10.48 -17.31
C PRO A 124 -11.96 -10.59 -15.79
N THR A 125 -12.72 -11.58 -15.35
CA THR A 125 -12.80 -11.90 -13.92
C THR A 125 -11.41 -12.35 -13.54
N SER A 126 -10.79 -11.65 -12.59
CA SER A 126 -9.47 -12.03 -12.07
C SER A 126 -9.45 -13.52 -11.74
N PRO A 127 -8.43 -14.28 -12.18
CA PRO A 127 -8.31 -15.70 -11.85
C PRO A 127 -8.00 -15.93 -10.37
N PHE A 128 -7.73 -14.86 -9.61
CA PHE A 128 -7.45 -14.90 -8.19
C PHE A 128 -8.72 -14.97 -7.34
N GLN A 129 -8.68 -15.81 -6.32
CA GLN A 129 -9.77 -16.05 -5.39
C GLN A 129 -9.31 -15.82 -3.95
N PRO A 130 -10.22 -15.51 -3.01
CA PRO A 130 -9.87 -15.39 -1.60
C PRO A 130 -9.29 -16.69 -1.03
N ILE A 131 -8.35 -16.57 -0.10
CA ILE A 131 -7.76 -17.74 0.59
C ILE A 131 -8.85 -18.55 1.31
N ALA A 132 -8.91 -19.84 1.00
CA ALA A 132 -9.81 -20.79 1.64
C ALA A 132 -9.06 -21.81 2.51
N ASN A 133 -9.78 -22.36 3.50
CA ASN A 133 -9.29 -23.49 4.27
C ASN A 133 -9.46 -24.81 3.50
N LYS A 134 -9.01 -25.94 4.09
CA LYS A 134 -9.10 -27.27 3.48
C LYS A 134 -10.53 -27.71 3.10
N ASN A 135 -11.56 -27.09 3.67
CA ASN A 135 -12.96 -27.40 3.41
C ASN A 135 -13.58 -26.44 2.38
N GLY A 136 -12.77 -25.59 1.73
CA GLY A 136 -13.25 -24.58 0.78
C GLY A 136 -13.92 -23.37 1.43
N LYS A 137 -13.93 -23.24 2.77
CA LYS A 137 -14.48 -22.06 3.44
C LYS A 137 -13.45 -20.92 3.39
N VAL A 138 -13.87 -19.78 2.86
CA VAL A 138 -13.08 -18.54 2.84
C VAL A 138 -12.65 -18.15 4.25
N ILE A 139 -11.38 -17.82 4.40
CA ILE A 139 -10.82 -17.36 5.67
C ILE A 139 -10.87 -15.84 5.72
N GLU A 140 -11.82 -15.30 6.50
CA GLU A 140 -12.10 -13.86 6.57
C GLU A 140 -10.91 -12.95 6.93
N ARG A 141 -9.87 -13.49 7.57
CA ARG A 141 -8.69 -12.69 7.92
C ARG A 141 -7.84 -12.27 6.71
N TYR A 142 -8.02 -12.94 5.57
CA TYR A 142 -7.26 -12.71 4.34
C TYR A 142 -8.08 -12.01 3.25
N THR A 143 -9.37 -11.75 3.49
CA THR A 143 -10.17 -10.89 2.63
C THR A 143 -9.78 -9.42 2.83
N ALA A 144 -10.34 -8.51 2.05
CA ALA A 144 -10.04 -7.07 2.16
C ALA A 144 -10.22 -6.57 3.60
N LYS A 145 -9.12 -6.11 4.20
CA LYS A 145 -9.08 -5.48 5.53
C LYS A 145 -8.28 -4.19 5.46
N PRO A 146 -8.64 -3.18 6.27
CA PRO A 146 -7.84 -1.97 6.38
C PRO A 146 -6.37 -2.28 6.68
N VAL A 147 -5.46 -1.56 6.04
CA VAL A 147 -4.02 -1.72 6.29
C VAL A 147 -3.65 -1.33 7.73
N GLY A 148 -4.33 -0.33 8.27
CA GLY A 148 -4.19 0.14 9.65
C GLY A 148 -5.29 1.10 10.07
N GLU A 149 -5.25 1.53 11.33
CA GLU A 149 -6.10 2.63 11.80
C GLU A 149 -5.39 3.97 11.50
N ALA A 150 -6.06 4.87 10.76
CA ALA A 150 -5.49 6.15 10.33
C ALA A 150 -4.15 6.01 9.58
N VAL A 151 -4.06 4.97 8.74
CA VAL A 151 -2.93 4.69 7.87
C VAL A 151 -3.48 4.43 6.48
N SER A 152 -2.86 5.05 5.48
CA SER A 152 -3.23 4.94 4.07
C SER A 152 -2.13 4.27 3.25
N VAL A 153 -2.52 3.63 2.16
CA VAL A 153 -1.56 3.08 1.18
C VAL A 153 -1.08 4.25 0.32
N HIS A 154 0.20 4.58 0.41
CA HIS A 154 0.77 5.77 -0.23
C HIS A 154 1.28 5.46 -1.64
N ALA A 155 2.08 4.41 -1.77
CA ALA A 155 2.68 4.01 -3.04
C ALA A 155 2.95 2.51 -3.09
N LEU A 156 2.94 1.94 -4.29
CA LEU A 156 3.45 0.61 -4.59
C LEU A 156 4.43 0.70 -5.77
N ILE A 157 5.65 0.24 -5.54
CA ILE A 157 6.73 0.22 -6.52
C ILE A 157 7.04 -1.25 -6.80
N THR A 158 6.89 -1.67 -8.05
CA THR A 158 7.08 -3.06 -8.49
C THR A 158 7.66 -3.11 -9.91
N PRO A 159 8.58 -4.02 -10.22
CA PRO A 159 9.20 -4.15 -11.55
C PRO A 159 8.22 -4.43 -12.70
N HIS A 160 7.06 -5.02 -12.43
CA HIS A 160 6.04 -5.25 -13.46
C HIS A 160 5.21 -4.01 -13.80
N GLU A 161 5.42 -2.89 -13.12
CA GLU A 161 4.79 -1.61 -13.40
C GLU A 161 5.87 -0.57 -13.68
N THR A 162 5.76 0.12 -14.82
CA THR A 162 6.72 1.18 -15.18
C THR A 162 6.64 2.37 -14.24
N GLU A 163 5.44 2.71 -13.78
CA GLU A 163 5.19 3.86 -12.93
C GLU A 163 4.85 3.41 -11.51
N THR A 164 5.32 4.17 -10.52
CA THR A 164 4.91 4.00 -9.13
C THR A 164 3.40 4.15 -9.01
N ARG A 165 2.73 3.09 -8.57
CA ARG A 165 1.29 3.12 -8.32
C ARG A 165 0.97 3.98 -7.11
N THR A 166 0.04 4.92 -7.28
CA THR A 166 -0.49 5.75 -6.17
C THR A 166 -2.01 5.73 -6.04
N ASP A 167 -2.71 5.04 -6.96
CA ASP A 167 -4.17 4.91 -6.96
C ASP A 167 -4.65 3.51 -7.42
N GLY A 168 -5.95 3.28 -7.32
CA GLY A 168 -6.59 2.06 -7.80
C GLY A 168 -6.19 0.80 -7.03
N GLU A 169 -5.96 -0.31 -7.76
CA GLU A 169 -5.67 -1.62 -7.15
C GLU A 169 -4.30 -2.21 -7.54
N GLY A 170 -3.31 -2.15 -6.64
CA GLY A 170 -1.97 -2.70 -6.81
C GLY A 170 -1.82 -4.13 -6.31
N SER A 171 -0.85 -4.90 -6.81
CA SER A 171 -0.58 -6.25 -6.28
C SER A 171 0.90 -6.62 -6.31
N VAL A 172 1.34 -7.34 -5.28
CA VAL A 172 2.66 -8.00 -5.27
C VAL A 172 2.47 -9.50 -5.41
N TYR A 173 3.21 -10.14 -6.33
CA TYR A 173 3.04 -11.55 -6.65
C TYR A 173 4.11 -12.46 -6.03
N PHE A 174 3.66 -13.62 -5.55
CA PHE A 174 4.47 -14.67 -4.95
C PHE A 174 4.23 -15.99 -5.69
N PHE A 175 5.28 -16.54 -6.28
CA PHE A 175 5.21 -17.72 -7.16
C PHE A 175 5.57 -19.01 -6.41
N PRO A 176 5.02 -20.16 -6.84
CA PRO A 176 5.26 -21.45 -6.19
C PRO A 176 6.70 -21.96 -6.29
N GLY A 177 7.54 -21.34 -7.12
CA GLY A 177 8.98 -21.62 -7.22
C GLY A 177 9.86 -20.93 -6.17
N GLY A 178 9.27 -20.17 -5.23
CA GLY A 178 10.02 -19.36 -4.26
C GLY A 178 10.53 -18.04 -4.82
N LEU A 179 10.05 -17.66 -6.01
CA LEU A 179 10.26 -16.35 -6.58
C LEU A 179 9.17 -15.40 -6.06
N THR A 180 9.57 -14.19 -5.72
CA THR A 180 8.72 -13.02 -5.54
C THR A 180 9.35 -11.87 -6.30
N GLU A 181 8.57 -10.85 -6.57
CA GLU A 181 9.13 -9.62 -7.14
C GLU A 181 9.84 -8.81 -6.05
N HIS A 182 10.83 -8.01 -6.42
CA HIS A 182 11.28 -6.93 -5.55
C HIS A 182 10.17 -5.90 -5.50
N ALA A 183 9.67 -5.56 -4.31
CA ALA A 183 8.53 -4.66 -4.21
C ALA A 183 8.69 -3.73 -3.02
N VAL A 184 8.33 -2.47 -3.18
CA VAL A 184 8.29 -1.51 -2.08
C VAL A 184 6.88 -0.99 -1.90
N ILE A 185 6.32 -1.21 -0.71
CA ILE A 185 5.01 -0.71 -0.31
C ILE A 185 5.23 0.44 0.65
N GLN A 186 4.74 1.62 0.31
CA GLN A 186 4.79 2.79 1.17
C GLN A 186 3.43 3.01 1.84
N LEU A 187 3.45 3.21 3.16
CA LEU A 187 2.30 3.56 3.98
C LEU A 187 2.49 4.96 4.57
N SER A 188 1.42 5.76 4.62
CA SER A 188 1.45 7.11 5.18
C SER A 188 0.41 7.30 6.28
N ASP A 189 0.65 8.26 7.18
CA ASP A 189 -0.35 8.76 8.13
C ASP A 189 -0.84 10.15 7.74
N ALA A 190 -1.80 10.70 8.50
CA ALA A 190 -2.35 12.04 8.26
C ALA A 190 -1.34 13.19 8.47
N SER A 191 -0.11 12.90 8.91
CA SER A 191 0.99 13.87 9.05
C SER A 191 2.04 13.69 7.97
N ASP A 192 1.71 12.98 6.89
CA ASP A 192 2.58 12.65 5.75
C ASP A 192 3.87 11.90 6.15
N THR A 193 3.86 11.24 7.32
CA THR A 193 4.99 10.38 7.72
C THR A 193 4.92 9.08 6.94
N VAL A 194 6.00 8.71 6.24
CA VAL A 194 6.04 7.50 5.40
C VAL A 194 6.86 6.40 6.04
N TYR A 195 6.31 5.18 6.01
CA TYR A 195 7.02 3.93 6.29
C TYR A 195 7.02 3.07 5.02
N SER A 196 8.17 2.50 4.67
CA SER A 196 8.30 1.64 3.49
C SER A 196 8.57 0.19 3.90
N ILE A 197 7.92 -0.74 3.21
CA ILE A 197 8.09 -2.18 3.38
C ILE A 197 8.68 -2.70 2.08
N GLU A 198 9.97 -2.98 2.09
CA GLU A 198 10.71 -3.56 0.97
C GLU A 198 10.65 -5.08 1.06
N ILE A 199 10.25 -5.76 -0.01
CA ILE A 199 10.17 -7.22 -0.13
C ILE A 199 11.30 -7.69 -1.05
N HIS A 200 12.12 -8.64 -0.59
CA HIS A 200 13.22 -9.18 -1.39
C HIS A 200 12.80 -10.36 -2.28
N PRO A 201 13.19 -10.37 -3.58
CA PRO A 201 12.67 -11.27 -4.62
C PRO A 201 12.95 -12.78 -4.43
N LEU A 202 13.94 -13.15 -3.62
CA LEU A 202 14.38 -14.55 -3.50
C LEU A 202 14.06 -15.20 -2.15
N THR A 203 13.71 -14.39 -1.15
CA THR A 203 13.52 -14.89 0.22
C THR A 203 12.12 -14.63 0.76
N GLY A 204 11.35 -13.74 0.11
CA GLY A 204 10.09 -13.25 0.65
C GLY A 204 10.24 -12.51 1.99
N ASN A 205 11.47 -12.26 2.44
CA ASN A 205 11.73 -11.45 3.62
C ASN A 205 11.40 -10.00 3.30
N ALA A 206 10.77 -9.32 4.25
CA ALA A 206 10.53 -7.90 4.16
C ALA A 206 11.39 -7.12 5.15
N ARG A 207 11.85 -5.94 4.73
CA ARG A 207 12.55 -4.96 5.55
C ARG A 207 11.68 -3.73 5.70
N ILE A 208 11.61 -3.19 6.92
CA ILE A 208 10.84 -1.98 7.21
C ILE A 208 11.80 -0.80 7.32
N HIS A 209 11.55 0.23 6.53
CA HIS A 209 12.21 1.52 6.56
C HIS A 209 11.25 2.56 7.14
N ASN A 210 11.74 3.45 8.00
CA ASN A 210 10.96 4.53 8.63
C ASN A 210 11.02 5.84 7.83
N PHE A 211 11.21 5.72 6.52
CA PHE A 211 11.27 6.79 5.52
C PHE A 211 10.71 6.25 4.19
N ALA A 212 10.42 7.15 3.25
CA ALA A 212 10.07 6.79 1.87
C ALA A 212 11.31 6.20 1.18
N TYR A 213 11.39 4.89 1.13
CA TYR A 213 12.45 4.17 0.44
C TYR A 213 12.00 3.98 -1.00
N GLU A 214 12.87 4.36 -1.92
CA GLU A 214 12.74 4.08 -3.34
C GLU A 214 13.93 3.19 -3.71
N PRO A 215 13.68 2.03 -4.33
CA PRO A 215 14.76 1.19 -4.81
C PRO A 215 15.51 1.92 -5.92
N LEU A 216 16.83 1.76 -5.96
CA LEU A 216 17.62 2.27 -7.07
C LEU A 216 17.26 1.45 -8.30
N ASP A 217 16.97 2.10 -9.42
CA ASP A 217 16.73 1.41 -10.69
C ASP A 217 17.97 0.56 -11.01
N GLU A 218 17.83 -0.77 -11.01
CA GLU A 218 18.93 -1.71 -11.33
C GLU A 218 19.38 -1.62 -12.81
N LEU A 219 18.89 -0.63 -13.58
CA LEU A 219 19.11 -0.49 -15.03
C LEU A 219 20.09 0.62 -15.45
N ASP A 220 20.62 1.43 -14.53
CA ASP A 220 21.60 2.49 -14.87
C ASP A 220 23.07 2.10 -14.62
N ASP A 221 23.35 0.89 -14.12
CA ASP A 221 24.72 0.34 -14.03
C ASP A 221 25.14 -0.31 -15.38
N GLU A 222 25.01 0.43 -16.49
CA GLU A 222 25.98 0.30 -17.57
C GLU A 222 27.29 0.87 -17.03
N GLY A 223 28.02 0.05 -16.28
CA GLY A 223 29.37 0.38 -15.89
C GLY A 223 30.16 0.76 -17.13
N GLU A 224 30.52 2.05 -17.24
CA GLU A 224 31.59 2.49 -18.11
C GLU A 224 32.83 1.69 -17.72
N VAL A 225 33.03 0.56 -18.39
CA VAL A 225 34.34 -0.05 -18.53
C VAL A 225 35.17 0.95 -19.32
N GLU A 226 35.82 1.84 -18.60
CA GLU A 226 36.85 2.72 -19.11
C GLU A 226 37.98 1.81 -19.60
N ASP A 227 37.90 1.43 -20.88
CA ASP A 227 38.87 0.60 -21.57
C ASP A 227 40.17 1.40 -21.63
N SER A 228 41.04 1.17 -20.66
CA SER A 228 42.33 1.83 -20.53
C SER A 228 43.28 1.24 -21.59
N LEU A 229 43.45 1.96 -22.69
CA LEU A 229 44.58 1.79 -23.62
C LEU A 229 45.86 2.43 -23.09
#